data_AF-A0A225WZR7-F1
#
_entry.id   AF-A0A225WZR7-F1
#
_cell.length_a   1.000
_cell.length_b   1.000
_cell.length_c   1.000
_cell.angle_alpha   90.00
_cell.angle_beta   90.00
_cell.angle_gamma   90.00
#
_symmetry.space_group_name_H-M   'P 1'
#
loop_
_entity.id
_entity.type
_entity.pdbx_description
1 polymer ?
#
loop_
_entity_poly.entity_id
_entity_poly.type
_entity_poly.pdbx_seq_one_letter_code
_entity_poly.pdbx_strand_id
1 'polypeptide(L)' 'MTHCQARLAILDGNQNSNAYTYPLLEFLLPAYHHRYGIKVTFQHENSSIHSSKATKTFLDENLV' A
#
# COMPACT_ATOMS: atom_id res chain seq x y z
N MET A 1 14.16 17.82 -12.00
CA MET A 1 12.85 17.19 -11.67
C MET A 1 13.10 15.69 -11.57
N THR A 2 13.13 15.13 -10.36
CA THR A 2 13.32 13.69 -10.17
C THR A 2 12.03 12.97 -10.60
N HIS A 3 12.12 12.14 -11.64
CA HIS A 3 11.01 11.31 -12.10
C HIS A 3 10.56 10.38 -10.97
N CYS A 4 9.25 10.34 -10.70
CA CYS A 4 8.67 9.38 -9.74
C CYS A 4 8.82 7.98 -10.33
N GLN A 5 9.76 7.19 -9.85
CA GLN A 5 9.79 5.76 -10.18
C GLN A 5 8.89 5.01 -9.19
N ALA A 6 7.58 5.03 -9.46
CA ALA A 6 6.71 4.02 -8.89
C ALA A 6 6.99 2.69 -9.60
N ARG A 7 7.28 1.64 -8.82
CA ARG A 7 7.52 0.29 -9.35
C ARG A 7 6.17 -0.40 -9.56
N LEU A 8 6.01 -1.08 -10.70
CA LEU A 8 4.84 -1.92 -10.96
C LEU A 8 5.01 -3.26 -10.24
N ALA A 9 4.06 -3.63 -9.38
CA ALA A 9 3.97 -4.96 -8.79
C ALA A 9 3.01 -5.81 -9.63
N ILE A 10 3.50 -6.92 -10.18
CA ILE A 10 2.66 -7.93 -10.85
C ILE A 10 2.25 -8.96 -9.81
N LEU A 11 0.94 -9.10 -9.62
CA LEU A 11 0.35 -9.98 -8.61
C LEU A 11 0.10 -11.35 -9.24
N ASP A 12 0.52 -12.42 -8.56
CA ASP A 12 0.24 -13.79 -8.95
C ASP A 12 -1.01 -14.31 -8.22
N GLY A 13 -1.96 -14.84 -8.99
CA GLY A 13 -3.24 -15.34 -8.48
C GLY A 13 -4.15 -14.28 -7.86
N ASN A 14 -5.14 -14.74 -7.08
CA ASN A 14 -6.10 -13.87 -6.40
C ASN A 14 -5.52 -13.28 -5.12
N GLN A 15 -5.77 -11.99 -4.90
CA GLN A 15 -5.39 -11.32 -3.67
C GLN A 15 -6.40 -11.62 -2.54
N ASN A 16 -5.89 -12.04 -1.40
CA ASN A 16 -6.60 -11.95 -0.11
C ASN A 16 -6.08 -10.73 0.68
N SER A 17 -6.64 -10.48 1.87
CA SER A 17 -6.25 -9.34 2.70
C SER A 17 -4.76 -9.32 3.07
N ASN A 18 -4.18 -10.48 3.38
CA ASN A 18 -2.77 -10.58 3.75
C ASN A 18 -1.87 -10.38 2.52
N ALA A 19 -2.25 -10.91 1.36
CA ALA A 19 -1.52 -10.73 0.12
C ALA A 19 -1.57 -9.27 -0.37
N TYR A 20 -2.61 -8.52 0.00
CA TYR A 20 -2.77 -7.10 -0.32
C TYR A 20 -1.82 -6.19 0.49
N THR A 21 -1.43 -6.55 1.71
CA THR A 21 -0.53 -5.71 2.51
C THR A 21 0.91 -5.72 1.98
N TYR A 22 1.34 -6.82 1.37
CA TYR A 22 2.69 -6.96 0.80
C TYR A 22 3.05 -5.86 -0.23
N PRO A 23 2.28 -5.64 -1.32
CA PRO A 23 2.60 -4.60 -2.28
C PRO A 23 2.54 -3.19 -1.69
N LEU A 24 1.69 -2.96 -0.69
CA LEU A 24 1.66 -1.67 0.02
C LEU A 24 2.98 -1.39 0.74
N LEU A 25 3.48 -2.38 1.49
CA LEU A 25 4.72 -2.25 2.25
C LEU A 25 5.95 -2.16 1.37
N GLU A 26 6.07 -3.03 0.36
CA GLU A 26 7.31 -3.18 -0.42
C GLU A 26 7.45 -2.21 -1.59
N PHE A 27 6.33 -1.71 -2.11
CA PHE A 27 6.33 -0.89 -3.33
C PHE A 27 5.75 0.49 -3.08
N LEU A 28 4.55 0.55 -2.48
CA LEU A 28 3.81 1.80 -2.38
C LEU A 28 4.42 2.75 -1.35
N LEU A 29 4.65 2.27 -0.13
CA LEU A 29 5.15 3.07 0.99
C LEU A 29 6.55 3.67 0.72
N PRO A 30 7.55 2.89 0.28
CA PRO A 30 8.86 3.43 -0.05
C PRO A 30 8.80 4.48 -1.17
N ALA A 31 7.96 4.27 -2.19
CA ALA A 31 7.79 5.21 -3.29
C ALA A 31 7.16 6.53 -2.82
N TYR A 32 6.13 6.46 -1.97
CA TYR A 32 5.51 7.66 -1.40
C TYR A 32 6.44 8.39 -0.44
N HIS A 33 7.09 7.69 0.49
CA HIS A 33 8.03 8.29 1.45
C HIS A 33 9.19 9.00 0.76
N HIS A 34 9.74 8.39 -0.30
CA HIS A 34 10.79 9.02 -1.09
C HIS A 34 10.35 10.33 -1.76
N ARG A 35 9.07 10.44 -2.14
CA ARG A 35 8.57 11.57 -2.93
C ARG A 35 7.90 12.67 -2.11
N TYR A 36 7.14 12.32 -1.09
CA TYR A 36 6.27 13.23 -0.35
C TYR A 36 6.56 13.26 1.16
N GLY A 37 7.50 12.43 1.63
CA GLY A 37 7.75 12.22 3.05
C GLY A 37 6.70 11.34 3.71
N ILE A 38 6.63 11.39 5.05
CA ILE A 38 5.84 10.45 5.87
C ILE A 38 4.40 10.89 6.14
N LYS A 39 4.01 12.12 5.75
CA LYS A 39 2.64 12.61 5.94
C LYS A 39 1.85 12.47 4.64
N VAL A 40 1.07 11.40 4.54
CA VAL A 40 0.32 11.08 3.32
C VAL A 40 -1.12 10.70 3.64
N THR A 41 -2.03 11.07 2.74
CA THR A 41 -3.39 10.52 2.71
C THR A 41 -3.41 9.44 1.64
N PHE A 42 -3.67 8.20 2.03
CA PHE A 42 -3.80 7.07 1.11
C PHE A 42 -5.26 6.84 0.75
N GLN A 43 -5.56 6.71 -0.56
CA GLN A 43 -6.89 6.39 -1.08
C GLN A 43 -6.86 5.06 -1.83
N HIS A 44 -7.87 4.22 -1.58
CA HIS A 44 -8.13 2.96 -2.28
C HIS A 44 -9.64 2.71 -2.39
N GLU A 45 -10.05 1.75 -3.21
CA GLU A 45 -11.45 1.33 -3.32
C GLU A 45 -11.90 0.52 -2.09
N ASN A 46 -13.21 0.41 -1.83
CA ASN A 46 -13.76 -0.30 -0.69
C ASN A 46 -13.97 -1.81 -0.95
N SER A 47 -12.95 -2.49 -1.48
CA SER A 47 -12.98 -3.94 -1.64
C SER A 47 -13.02 -4.65 -0.26
N SER A 48 -13.60 -5.86 -0.21
CA SER A 48 -13.70 -6.63 1.05
C SER A 48 -12.33 -6.94 1.66
N ILE A 49 -11.30 -7.14 0.83
CA ILE A 49 -9.94 -7.35 1.31
C ILE A 49 -9.31 -6.06 1.85
N HIS A 50 -9.66 -4.88 1.32
CA HIS A 50 -9.16 -3.58 1.78
C HIS A 50 -9.79 -3.14 3.11
N SER A 51 -11.06 -3.49 3.31
CA SER A 51 -11.83 -3.16 4.52
C SER A 51 -11.77 -4.23 5.61
N SER A 52 -11.04 -5.32 5.37
CA SER A 52 -10.85 -6.44 6.31
C SER A 52 -10.13 -6.00 7.59
N LYS A 53 -10.32 -6.78 8.67
CA LYS A 53 -9.60 -6.54 9.94
C LYS A 53 -8.08 -6.57 9.75
N ALA A 54 -7.58 -7.54 8.98
CA ALA A 54 -6.14 -7.69 8.74
C ALA A 54 -5.54 -6.46 8.04
N THR A 55 -6.20 -5.96 6.99
CA THR A 55 -5.73 -4.76 6.29
C THR A 55 -5.81 -3.53 7.16
N LYS A 56 -6.91 -3.33 7.90
CA LYS A 56 -7.03 -2.18 8.82
C LYS A 56 -5.93 -2.17 9.87
N THR A 57 -5.68 -3.30 10.54
CA THR A 57 -4.59 -3.43 11.51
C THR A 57 -3.23 -3.11 10.88
N PHE A 58 -2.96 -3.61 9.68
CA PHE A 58 -1.73 -3.27 8.96
C PHE A 58 -1.60 -1.77 8.67
N LEU A 59 -2.67 -1.11 8.21
CA LEU A 59 -2.65 0.33 7.92
C LEU A 59 -2.47 1.14 9.22
N ASP A 60 -3.13 0.75 10.31
CA ASP A 60 -2.98 1.41 11.62
C ASP A 60 -1.54 1.32 12.15
N GLU A 61 -0.84 0.22 11.87
CA GLU A 61 0.55 -0.01 12.30
C GLU A 61 1.59 0.68 11.41
N ASN A 62 1.30 0.90 10.13
CA ASN A 62 2.30 1.29 9.13
C ASN A 62 2.03 2.62 8.42
N LEU A 63 0.82 3.20 8.52
CA LEU A 63 0.42 4.43 7.85
C LEU A 63 -0.04 5.56 8.80
N VAL A 64 0.02 5.36 10.12
CA VAL A 64 -0.36 6.36 11.14
C VAL A 64 0.86 7.16 11.61
#